data_AF-A0A183CTB7-F1
#
_entry.id   AF-A0A183CTB7-F1
#
_cell.length_a   1.000
_cell.length_b   1.000
_cell.length_c   1.000
_cell.angle_alpha   90.00
_cell.angle_beta   90.00
_cell.angle_gamma   90.00
#
_symmetry.space_group_name_H-M   'P 1'
#
loop_
_entity.id
_entity.type
_entity.pdbx_description
1 polymer ?
#
loop_
_entity_poly.entity_id
_entity_poly.type
_entity_poly.pdbx_seq_one_letter_code
_entity_poly.pdbx_strand_id
1 'polypeptide(L)'
;FVENCAHNNFQNPPQNATDYCRQKIYSLTTEFNGAAQPCKCNTQGSLDFACADYGGQCKCKPNVIGRKCDRCAAGFFNFPDCIKCKCGLNHQCDEKNGQCNCPRYVYGIACERCVQYAYGYDALIGCQLCGCSINGSHGGGTAMRSVQWAVPVQG
;
A
#
# COMPACT_ATOMS: atom_id res chain seq x y z
N PHE A 1 24.85 -18.89 -14.66
CA PHE A 1 23.63 -18.19 -14.20
C PHE A 1 23.98 -17.04 -13.28
N VAL A 2 24.65 -17.29 -12.15
CA VAL A 2 25.05 -16.26 -11.17
C VAL A 2 25.74 -15.05 -11.82
N GLU A 3 26.71 -15.29 -12.70
CA GLU A 3 27.49 -14.21 -13.33
C GLU A 3 26.71 -13.31 -14.28
N ASN A 4 25.69 -13.85 -14.97
CA ASN A 4 25.05 -13.17 -16.10
C ASN A 4 23.57 -12.81 -15.85
N CYS A 5 22.95 -13.39 -14.82
CA CYS A 5 21.50 -13.33 -14.61
C CYS A 5 21.08 -13.05 -13.17
N ALA A 6 22.02 -13.03 -12.21
CA ALA A 6 21.73 -12.79 -10.79
C ALA A 6 21.96 -11.34 -10.33
N HIS A 7 22.27 -10.42 -11.24
CA HIS A 7 22.36 -8.99 -10.93
C HIS A 7 21.04 -8.45 -10.36
N ASN A 8 21.09 -7.29 -9.70
CA ASN A 8 19.93 -6.63 -9.10
C ASN A 8 19.14 -7.54 -8.14
N ASN A 9 19.83 -8.26 -7.25
CA ASN A 9 19.21 -9.19 -6.29
C ASN A 9 18.32 -10.25 -6.97
N PHE A 10 18.83 -10.88 -8.03
CA PHE A 10 18.11 -11.92 -8.79
C PHE A 10 16.80 -11.44 -9.44
N GLN A 11 16.59 -10.13 -9.56
CA GLN A 11 15.43 -9.59 -10.27
C GLN A 11 15.64 -9.76 -11.77
N ASN A 12 14.77 -10.56 -12.39
CA ASN A 12 14.80 -10.81 -13.82
C ASN A 12 13.43 -10.47 -14.45
N PRO A 13 13.08 -9.18 -14.51
CA PRO A 13 11.76 -8.74 -14.96
C PRO A 13 11.56 -9.09 -16.45
N PRO A 14 10.33 -9.48 -16.86
CA PRO A 14 10.05 -9.93 -18.22
C PRO A 14 10.50 -8.94 -19.31
N GLN A 15 10.44 -7.63 -19.01
CA GLN A 15 10.73 -6.55 -19.96
C GLN A 15 12.24 -6.45 -20.30
N ASN A 16 13.12 -6.81 -19.36
CA ASN A 16 14.56 -6.54 -19.48
C ASN A 16 15.42 -7.80 -19.39
N ALA A 17 14.81 -8.98 -19.24
CA ALA A 17 15.51 -10.26 -19.25
C ALA A 17 16.06 -10.58 -20.66
N THR A 18 17.31 -11.05 -20.75
CA THR A 18 17.85 -11.60 -22.01
C THR A 18 17.28 -13.00 -22.26
N ASP A 19 17.24 -13.45 -23.52
CA ASP A 19 16.80 -14.81 -23.85
C ASP A 19 17.64 -15.89 -23.15
N TYR A 20 18.95 -15.66 -23.04
CA TYR A 20 19.84 -16.52 -22.28
C TYR A 20 19.38 -16.67 -20.82
N CYS A 21 19.09 -15.56 -20.14
CA CYS A 21 18.63 -15.61 -18.75
C CYS A 21 17.24 -16.22 -18.62
N ARG A 22 16.32 -15.92 -19.55
CA ARG A 22 14.98 -16.54 -19.57
C ARG A 22 15.07 -18.07 -19.66
N GLN A 23 15.88 -18.60 -20.57
CA GLN A 23 16.07 -20.04 -20.73
C GLN A 23 16.68 -20.70 -19.49
N LYS A 24 17.68 -20.06 -18.87
CA LYS A 24 18.29 -20.59 -17.64
C LYS A 24 17.32 -20.57 -16.46
N ILE A 25 16.52 -19.51 -16.31
CA ILE A 25 15.47 -19.44 -15.28
C ILE A 25 14.42 -20.52 -15.52
N TYR A 26 14.01 -20.73 -16.77
CA TYR A 26 13.06 -21.77 -17.12
C TYR A 26 13.58 -23.15 -16.68
N SER A 27 14.80 -23.54 -17.06
CA SER A 27 15.42 -24.81 -16.63
C SER A 27 15.44 -24.96 -15.11
N LEU A 28 15.97 -23.96 -14.39
CA LEU A 28 16.09 -23.98 -12.93
C LEU A 28 14.73 -24.09 -12.23
N THR A 29 13.73 -23.36 -12.71
CA THR A 29 12.38 -23.38 -12.13
C THR A 29 11.64 -24.67 -12.43
N THR A 30 11.85 -25.30 -13.60
CA THR A 30 11.26 -26.60 -13.91
C THR A 30 11.85 -27.71 -13.05
N GLU A 31 13.17 -27.71 -12.81
CA GLU A 31 13.84 -28.66 -11.92
C GLU A 31 13.34 -28.49 -10.48
N PHE A 32 13.25 -27.25 -9.99
CA PHE A 32 12.82 -26.97 -8.62
C PHE A 32 11.35 -27.33 -8.37
N ASN A 33 10.46 -26.98 -9.32
CA ASN A 33 9.02 -27.19 -9.14
C ASN A 33 8.54 -28.58 -9.57
N GLY A 34 9.35 -29.34 -10.33
CA GLY A 34 9.01 -30.66 -10.88
C GLY A 34 7.93 -30.67 -11.97
N ALA A 35 7.16 -29.59 -12.12
CA ALA A 35 6.12 -29.41 -13.12
C ALA A 35 5.81 -27.91 -13.35
N ALA A 36 5.03 -27.62 -14.39
CA ALA A 36 4.47 -26.29 -14.59
C ALA A 36 3.49 -25.92 -13.46
N GLN A 37 3.63 -24.70 -12.93
CA GLN A 37 2.74 -24.19 -11.89
C GLN A 37 1.49 -23.54 -12.52
N PRO A 38 0.30 -23.73 -11.94
CA PRO A 38 -0.92 -23.10 -12.44
C PRO A 38 -0.91 -21.58 -12.19
N CYS A 39 -1.47 -20.81 -13.14
CA CYS A 39 -1.51 -19.35 -13.07
C CYS A 39 -2.16 -18.82 -11.79
N LYS A 40 -3.33 -19.36 -11.41
CA LYS A 40 -4.13 -18.91 -10.25
C LYS A 40 -4.46 -17.41 -10.31
N CYS A 41 -4.82 -16.89 -11.49
CA CYS A 41 -5.29 -15.50 -11.63
C CYS A 41 -6.60 -15.30 -10.85
N ASN A 42 -6.70 -14.20 -10.11
CA ASN A 42 -7.88 -13.86 -9.32
C ASN A 42 -8.99 -13.37 -10.25
N THR A 43 -10.13 -14.06 -10.24
CA THR A 43 -11.27 -13.79 -11.14
C THR A 43 -11.88 -12.40 -10.98
N GLN A 44 -11.75 -11.79 -9.81
CA GLN A 44 -12.26 -10.45 -9.55
C GLN A 44 -11.27 -9.37 -10.01
N GLY A 45 -9.97 -9.66 -9.99
CA GLY A 45 -8.90 -8.70 -10.29
C GLY A 45 -8.22 -8.86 -11.65
N SER A 46 -8.37 -9.99 -12.34
CA SER A 46 -7.80 -10.23 -13.67
C SER A 46 -8.82 -10.04 -14.79
N LEU A 47 -8.30 -9.77 -15.99
CA LEU A 47 -9.08 -9.66 -17.23
C LEU A 47 -9.35 -11.03 -17.86
N ASP A 48 -8.46 -12.00 -17.64
CA ASP A 48 -8.59 -13.39 -18.08
C ASP A 48 -7.97 -14.35 -17.05
N PHE A 49 -8.06 -15.65 -17.34
CA PHE A 49 -7.48 -16.72 -16.52
C PHE A 49 -6.07 -17.14 -16.98
N ALA A 50 -5.61 -16.58 -18.09
CA ALA A 50 -4.31 -16.88 -18.66
C ALA A 50 -3.23 -16.03 -17.98
N CYS A 51 -2.00 -16.53 -17.98
CA CYS A 51 -0.85 -15.76 -17.51
C CYS A 51 0.29 -15.88 -18.52
N ALA A 52 1.22 -14.92 -18.47
CA ALA A 52 2.41 -14.98 -19.29
C ALA A 52 3.24 -16.22 -18.97
N ASP A 53 3.70 -16.93 -19.99
CA ASP A 53 4.52 -18.15 -19.85
C ASP A 53 5.78 -17.89 -19.00
N TYR A 54 6.38 -16.71 -19.17
CA TYR A 54 7.51 -16.27 -18.36
C TYR A 54 7.02 -15.53 -17.10
N GLY A 55 7.33 -16.09 -15.93
CA GLY A 55 7.04 -15.50 -14.62
C GLY A 55 5.57 -15.62 -14.17
N GLY A 56 4.66 -16.08 -15.02
CA GLY A 56 3.28 -16.37 -14.66
C GLY A 56 2.45 -15.14 -14.30
N GLN A 57 2.78 -13.96 -14.85
CA GLN A 57 2.05 -12.72 -14.59
C GLN A 57 0.68 -12.74 -15.26
N CYS A 58 -0.39 -12.60 -14.47
CA CYS A 58 -1.77 -12.46 -14.96
C CYS A 58 -2.02 -11.06 -15.53
N LYS A 59 -2.98 -10.93 -16.46
CA LYS A 59 -3.43 -9.63 -16.97
C LYS A 59 -4.38 -8.99 -15.97
N CYS A 60 -3.91 -8.00 -15.23
CA CYS A 60 -4.71 -7.34 -14.19
C CYS A 60 -5.64 -6.28 -14.75
N LYS A 61 -6.79 -6.11 -14.11
CA LYS A 61 -7.67 -4.95 -14.30
C LYS A 61 -6.95 -3.65 -13.91
N PRO A 62 -7.43 -2.48 -14.38
CA PRO A 62 -6.88 -1.20 -13.96
C PRO A 62 -6.79 -1.08 -12.44
N ASN A 63 -5.68 -0.52 -11.95
CA ASN A 63 -5.41 -0.30 -10.51
C ASN A 63 -5.29 -1.58 -9.65
N VAL A 64 -5.25 -2.76 -10.25
CA VAL A 64 -4.98 -4.04 -9.58
C VAL A 64 -3.56 -4.50 -9.92
N ILE A 65 -2.82 -5.01 -8.94
CA ILE A 65 -1.44 -5.50 -9.11
C ILE A 65 -1.24 -6.87 -8.47
N GLY A 66 0.00 -7.36 -8.56
CA GLY A 66 0.43 -8.67 -8.07
C GLY A 66 0.42 -9.71 -9.18
N ARG A 67 1.20 -10.78 -9.01
CA ARG A 67 1.31 -11.85 -10.02
C ARG A 67 -0.06 -12.45 -10.37
N LYS A 68 -0.95 -12.54 -9.38
CA LYS A 68 -2.31 -13.09 -9.47
C LYS A 68 -3.40 -12.03 -9.58
N CYS A 69 -3.06 -10.75 -9.62
CA CYS A 69 -4.04 -9.65 -9.61
C CYS A 69 -4.95 -9.67 -8.38
N ASP A 70 -4.36 -9.81 -7.19
CA ASP A 70 -5.05 -10.09 -5.93
C ASP A 70 -4.99 -8.95 -4.91
N ARG A 71 -4.49 -7.78 -5.30
CA ARG A 71 -4.42 -6.59 -4.44
C ARG A 71 -4.47 -5.30 -5.27
N CYS A 72 -4.78 -4.20 -4.62
CA CYS A 72 -4.76 -2.89 -5.27
C CYS A 72 -3.34 -2.37 -5.48
N ALA A 73 -3.17 -1.58 -6.54
CA ALA A 73 -1.96 -0.80 -6.78
C ALA A 73 -1.70 0.17 -5.62
N ALA A 74 -0.44 0.57 -5.43
CA ALA A 74 -0.12 1.63 -4.48
C ALA A 74 -0.95 2.89 -4.79
N GLY A 75 -1.57 3.47 -3.75
CA GLY A 75 -2.48 4.60 -3.88
C GLY A 75 -3.93 4.23 -4.21
N PHE A 76 -4.29 2.94 -4.11
CA PHE A 76 -5.65 2.43 -4.22
C PHE A 76 -5.97 1.46 -3.08
N PHE A 77 -7.25 1.34 -2.72
CA PHE A 77 -7.73 0.49 -1.63
C PHE A 77 -9.06 -0.19 -1.97
N ASN A 78 -9.52 -1.11 -1.12
CA ASN A 78 -10.81 -1.81 -1.27
C ASN A 78 -10.87 -2.73 -2.51
N PHE A 79 -9.98 -3.72 -2.57
CA PHE A 79 -10.06 -4.81 -3.56
C PHE A 79 -11.41 -5.54 -3.44
N PRO A 80 -12.11 -5.87 -4.55
CA PRO A 80 -11.64 -5.83 -5.94
C PRO A 80 -11.86 -4.53 -6.70
N ASP A 81 -12.59 -3.55 -6.13
CA ASP A 81 -12.94 -2.32 -6.83
C ASP A 81 -11.76 -1.36 -7.01
N CYS A 82 -10.80 -1.40 -6.08
CA CYS A 82 -9.58 -0.60 -6.08
C CYS A 82 -9.85 0.89 -6.36
N ILE A 83 -10.30 1.56 -5.30
CA ILE A 83 -10.67 2.98 -5.26
C ILE A 83 -9.43 3.82 -4.98
N LYS A 84 -9.25 4.92 -5.71
CA LYS A 84 -8.11 5.84 -5.51
C LYS A 84 -8.15 6.44 -4.11
N CYS A 85 -7.03 6.36 -3.38
CA CYS A 85 -6.86 7.01 -2.09
C CYS A 85 -7.11 8.53 -2.21
N LYS A 86 -7.70 9.12 -1.18
CA LYS A 86 -7.95 10.57 -1.10
C LYS A 86 -6.98 11.27 -0.15
N CYS A 87 -5.74 10.78 -0.07
CA CYS A 87 -4.71 11.43 0.73
C CYS A 87 -4.10 12.61 -0.03
N GLY A 88 -3.53 13.56 0.71
CA GLY A 88 -2.73 14.66 0.17
C GLY A 88 -1.43 14.19 -0.51
N LEU A 89 -0.31 14.86 -0.23
CA LEU A 89 0.97 14.71 -0.96
C LEU A 89 1.46 13.27 -1.15
N ASN A 90 1.15 12.33 -0.25
CA ASN A 90 1.65 10.96 -0.33
C ASN A 90 0.75 10.00 -1.12
N HIS A 91 -0.53 10.35 -1.35
CA HIS A 91 -1.57 9.49 -1.97
C HIS A 91 -1.65 8.03 -1.47
N GLN A 92 -0.90 7.64 -0.45
CA GLN A 92 -0.85 6.28 0.11
C GLN A 92 -1.82 6.18 1.28
N CYS A 93 -2.63 5.14 1.25
CA CYS A 93 -3.59 4.81 2.29
C CYS A 93 -3.56 3.32 2.62
N ASP A 94 -4.16 2.95 3.73
CA ASP A 94 -4.43 1.56 4.08
C ASP A 94 -5.22 0.87 2.96
N GLU A 95 -4.75 -0.31 2.55
CA GLU A 95 -5.28 -1.05 1.40
C GLU A 95 -6.71 -1.57 1.59
N LYS A 96 -7.21 -1.63 2.84
CA LYS A 96 -8.54 -2.15 3.16
C LYS A 96 -9.55 -1.03 3.33
N ASN A 97 -9.24 -0.04 4.16
CA ASN A 97 -10.21 0.98 4.57
C ASN A 97 -9.95 2.37 3.99
N GLY A 98 -8.81 2.58 3.33
CA GLY A 98 -8.49 3.85 2.68
C GLY A 98 -8.01 4.95 3.64
N GLN A 99 -7.72 4.63 4.90
CA GLN A 99 -7.21 5.59 5.89
C GLN A 99 -5.80 6.05 5.51
N CYS A 100 -5.63 7.38 5.44
CA CYS A 100 -4.35 8.00 5.19
C CYS A 100 -3.50 8.10 6.48
N ASN A 101 -2.17 8.11 6.31
CA ASN A 101 -1.25 8.40 7.40
C ASN A 101 -1.29 9.91 7.73
N CYS A 102 -1.95 10.27 8.82
CA CYS A 102 -2.19 11.68 9.14
C CYS A 102 -1.00 12.36 9.82
N PRO A 103 -0.74 13.64 9.47
CA PRO A 103 0.15 14.51 10.25
C PRO A 103 -0.32 14.68 11.69
N ARG A 104 0.52 15.31 12.52
CA ARG A 104 0.24 15.48 13.96
C ARG A 104 -1.05 16.25 14.19
N TYR A 105 -1.88 15.73 15.10
CA TYR A 105 -3.14 16.35 15.52
C TYR A 105 -4.17 16.53 14.38
N VAL A 106 -4.06 15.73 13.32
CA VAL A 106 -5.03 15.65 12.21
C VAL A 106 -5.73 14.29 12.26
N TYR A 107 -7.01 14.25 11.90
CA TYR A 107 -7.80 13.04 11.79
C TYR A 107 -8.74 13.09 10.56
N GLY A 108 -9.46 11.99 10.34
CA GLY A 108 -10.32 11.78 9.18
C GLY A 108 -9.67 10.82 8.18
N ILE A 109 -10.48 10.20 7.33
CA ILE A 109 -10.00 9.22 6.33
C ILE A 109 -8.98 9.87 5.38
N ALA A 110 -9.19 11.14 5.03
CA ALA A 110 -8.34 11.91 4.11
C ALA A 110 -7.34 12.84 4.83
N CYS A 111 -7.28 12.80 6.16
CA CYS A 111 -6.47 13.70 6.99
C CYS A 111 -6.77 15.18 6.73
N GLU A 112 -8.06 15.53 6.76
CA GLU A 112 -8.55 16.85 6.38
C GLU A 112 -9.02 17.71 7.56
N ARG A 113 -8.97 17.20 8.80
CA ARG A 113 -9.51 17.89 9.98
C ARG A 113 -8.54 17.89 11.14
N CYS A 114 -8.39 19.03 11.82
CA CYS A 114 -7.73 19.06 13.12
C CYS A 114 -8.58 18.35 14.16
N VAL A 115 -7.96 17.58 15.05
CA VAL A 115 -8.64 17.04 16.24
C VAL A 115 -9.27 18.17 17.06
N GLN A 116 -10.28 17.86 17.86
CA GLN A 116 -11.14 18.85 18.55
C GLN A 116 -10.42 19.93 19.38
N TYR A 117 -9.17 19.70 19.77
CA TYR A 117 -8.35 20.57 20.62
C TYR A 117 -7.14 21.16 19.89
N ALA A 118 -7.16 21.15 18.55
CA ALA A 118 -6.12 21.71 17.70
C ALA A 118 -6.72 22.62 16.59
N TYR A 119 -5.91 23.53 16.06
CA TYR A 119 -6.27 24.50 15.03
C TYR A 119 -5.10 24.77 14.07
N GLY A 120 -5.33 25.52 12.99
CA GLY A 120 -4.28 25.90 12.04
C GLY A 120 -3.77 24.72 11.22
N TYR A 121 -4.61 24.20 10.33
CA TYR A 121 -4.27 23.05 9.48
C TYR A 121 -3.17 23.37 8.46
N ASP A 122 -2.13 22.55 8.44
CA ASP A 122 -1.13 22.46 7.40
C ASP A 122 -1.00 20.99 6.93
N ALA A 123 -0.95 20.78 5.61
CA ALA A 123 -0.97 19.44 5.02
C ALA A 123 0.30 18.61 5.29
N LEU A 124 1.41 19.24 5.68
CA LEU A 124 2.68 18.59 5.98
C LEU A 124 2.95 18.54 7.49
N ILE A 125 2.70 19.65 8.19
CA ILE A 125 3.03 19.82 9.61
C ILE A 125 1.91 19.26 10.50
N GLY A 126 0.66 19.39 10.08
CA GLY A 126 -0.53 19.05 10.84
C GLY A 126 -1.17 20.27 11.51
N CYS A 127 -1.71 20.10 12.70
CA CYS A 127 -2.38 21.19 13.44
C CYS A 127 -1.62 21.56 14.72
N GLN A 128 -1.82 22.78 15.19
CA GLN A 128 -1.29 23.26 16.47
C GLN A 128 -2.32 23.08 17.58
N LEU A 129 -1.91 22.65 18.77
CA LEU A 129 -2.79 22.57 19.95
C LEU A 129 -3.31 23.95 20.34
N CYS A 130 -4.60 24.04 20.69
CA CYS A 130 -5.26 25.31 21.05
C CYS A 130 -4.69 25.96 22.31
N GLY A 131 -4.27 25.17 23.30
CA GLY A 131 -3.78 25.71 24.57
C GLY A 131 -4.87 26.38 25.44
N CYS A 132 -6.13 26.00 25.28
CA CYS A 132 -7.24 26.57 26.05
C CYS A 132 -7.11 26.29 27.55
N SER A 133 -7.35 27.30 28.39
CA SER A 133 -7.33 27.17 29.86
C SER A 133 -8.55 26.39 30.36
N ILE A 134 -8.34 25.39 31.22
CA ILE A 134 -9.43 24.60 31.81
C ILE A 134 -10.38 25.43 32.68
N ASN A 135 -9.89 26.53 33.26
CA ASN A 135 -10.67 27.37 34.18
C ASN A 135 -11.55 28.39 33.45
N GLY A 136 -11.30 28.63 32.17
CA GLY A 136 -12.03 29.59 31.35
C GLY A 136 -12.74 28.98 30.14
N SER A 137 -12.65 27.66 29.96
CA SER A 137 -13.17 26.98 28.76
C SER A 137 -14.25 25.98 29.13
N HIS A 138 -15.40 26.08 28.45
CA HIS A 138 -16.48 25.11 28.58
C HIS A 138 -16.03 23.76 27.99
N GLY A 139 -16.15 22.67 28.74
CA GLY A 139 -15.75 21.32 28.28
C GLY A 139 -14.28 20.91 28.48
N GLY A 140 -13.48 21.69 29.23
CA GLY A 140 -12.05 21.43 29.43
C GLY A 140 -11.68 20.10 30.12
N GLY A 141 -12.63 19.46 30.83
CA GLY A 141 -12.38 18.23 31.59
C GLY A 141 -12.50 16.91 30.81
N THR A 142 -13.19 16.90 29.67
CA THR A 142 -13.48 15.66 28.91
C THR A 142 -12.55 15.46 27.72
N ALA A 143 -11.98 16.52 27.14
CA ALA A 143 -11.11 16.41 25.95
C ALA A 143 -9.71 15.85 26.23
N MET A 144 -9.15 16.05 27.43
CA MET A 144 -7.80 15.58 27.79
C MET A 144 -7.77 14.15 28.35
N ARG A 145 -8.91 13.61 28.82
CA ARG A 145 -8.97 12.27 29.44
C ARG A 145 -8.95 11.11 28.44
N SER A 146 -9.10 11.39 27.14
CA SER A 146 -9.13 10.37 26.09
C SER A 146 -7.80 10.14 25.39
N VAL A 147 -6.72 10.84 25.77
CA VAL A 147 -5.41 10.75 25.08
C VAL A 147 -4.58 9.54 25.55
N GLN A 148 -5.09 8.72 26.46
CA GLN A 148 -4.31 7.58 27.00
C GLN A 148 -4.32 6.32 26.11
N TRP A 149 -4.82 6.37 24.87
CA TRP A 149 -4.90 5.17 24.02
C TRP A 149 -4.48 5.33 22.55
N ALA A 150 -3.86 6.44 22.14
CA ALA A 150 -3.35 6.55 20.77
C ALA A 150 -1.86 6.94 20.73
N VAL A 151 -1.05 5.97 20.29
CA VAL A 151 0.39 5.99 19.98
C VAL A 151 1.32 5.63 21.15
N PRO A 152 1.76 4.36 21.28
CA PRO A 152 2.98 4.07 22.02
C PRO A 152 4.15 4.66 21.21
N VAL A 153 4.78 5.69 21.75
CA VAL A 153 6.16 6.03 21.39
C VAL A 153 7.04 4.89 21.88
N GLN A 154 7.51 4.05 20.95
CA GLN A 154 8.56 3.08 21.22
C GLN A 154 9.84 3.82 21.58
N GLY A 155 10.45 3.42 22.68
CA GLY A 155 11.78 3.88 23.13
C GLY A 155 12.91 3.18 22.40
#